data_AF-A0A377I9E9-F1
#
_entry.id   AF-A0A377I9E9-F1
#
_cell.length_a   1.000
_cell.length_b   1.000
_cell.length_c   1.000
_cell.angle_alpha   90.00
_cell.angle_beta   90.00
_cell.angle_gamma   90.00
#
_symmetry.space_group_name_H-M   'P 1'
#
loop_
_entity.id
_entity.type
_entity.pdbx_description
1 polymer ?
#
loop_
_entity_poly.entity_id
_entity_poly.type
_entity_poly.pdbx_seq_one_letter_code
_entity_poly.pdbx_strand_id
1 'polypeptide(L)'
;MYSGFVIGLLLGFLLQRGQFCFVSGFRSIYTQKSLRFLTALFIAISIQSVGFFTLEHFGIIQIPTSQLPLLATLLGGLLFGIGMSLANCCGSGAWFRTGEGAIGGYLALLSFALTMAATQSGILKYQINRLLENPLSLDNMYLTFQLSPWYFVILLIFSTALLGYVEWRSRRYRFPTPPSPAIIFPKIFARTWSLF
;
A
#
# COMPACT_ATOMS: atom_id res chain seq x y z
N MET A 1 12.72 14.80 -13.01
CA MET A 1 13.02 13.38 -13.31
C MET A 1 14.07 12.79 -12.37
N TYR A 2 15.21 13.46 -12.12
CA TYR A 2 16.23 12.99 -11.16
C TYR A 2 15.73 12.82 -9.72
N SER A 3 14.90 13.76 -9.23
CA SER A 3 14.29 13.68 -7.90
C SER A 3 13.46 12.40 -7.69
N GLY A 4 12.71 11.97 -8.71
CA GLY A 4 11.90 10.74 -8.65
C GLY A 4 12.75 9.47 -8.55
N PHE A 5 13.92 9.44 -9.20
CA PHE A 5 14.84 8.30 -9.10
C PHE A 5 15.40 8.16 -7.68
N VAL A 6 15.83 9.27 -7.06
CA VAL A 6 16.35 9.27 -5.68
C VAL A 6 15.28 8.82 -4.70
N ILE A 7 14.06 9.35 -4.81
CA ILE A 7 12.93 8.98 -3.95
C ILE A 7 12.55 7.51 -4.15
N GLY A 8 12.51 7.03 -5.40
CA GLY A 8 12.21 5.65 -5.73
C GLY A 8 13.24 4.66 -5.17
N LEU A 9 14.53 5.00 -5.21
CA LEU A 9 15.60 4.18 -4.64
C LEU A 9 15.48 4.10 -3.11
N LEU A 10 15.24 5.24 -2.45
CA LEU A 10 14.99 5.28 -1.00
C LEU A 10 13.75 4.47 -0.61
N LEU A 11 12.63 4.65 -1.31
CA LEU A 11 11.40 3.91 -1.07
C LEU A 11 11.60 2.41 -1.28
N GLY A 12 12.27 2.01 -2.37
CA GLY A 12 12.57 0.62 -2.67
C GLY A 12 13.42 -0.04 -1.58
N PHE A 13 14.44 0.67 -1.08
CA PHE A 13 15.26 0.21 0.03
C PHE A 13 14.43 0.04 1.32
N LEU A 14 13.57 1.00 1.65
CA LEU A 14 12.68 0.90 2.82
C LEU A 14 11.69 -0.28 2.69
N LEU A 15 11.10 -0.48 1.51
CA LEU A 15 10.14 -1.55 1.25
C LEU A 15 10.77 -2.94 1.31
N GLN A 16 11.99 -3.09 0.76
CA GLN A 16 12.74 -4.34 0.85
C GLN A 16 13.05 -4.72 2.30
N ARG A 17 13.33 -3.73 3.15
CA ARG A 17 13.61 -3.95 4.58
C ARG A 17 12.36 -4.18 5.41
N GLY A 18 11.31 -3.42 5.15
CA GLY A 18 10.06 -3.54 5.87
C GLY A 18 9.27 -4.80 5.48
N GLN A 19 9.60 -5.44 4.34
CA GLN A 19 8.86 -6.57 3.78
C GLN A 19 7.34 -6.31 3.82
N PHE A 20 6.95 -5.07 3.51
CA PHE A 20 5.58 -4.59 3.64
C PHE A 20 4.71 -5.22 2.55
N CYS A 21 4.13 -6.37 2.88
CA CYS A 21 3.26 -7.13 2.00
C CYS A 21 1.86 -7.23 2.61
N PHE A 22 0.87 -6.63 1.95
CA PHE A 22 -0.54 -6.69 2.40
C PHE A 22 -1.04 -8.13 2.54
N VAL A 23 -0.74 -9.00 1.57
CA VAL A 23 -1.17 -10.41 1.59
C VAL A 23 -0.59 -11.16 2.80
N SER A 24 0.72 -11.01 3.07
CA SER A 24 1.36 -11.64 4.23
C SER A 24 0.89 -11.04 5.55
N GLY A 25 0.69 -9.72 5.58
CA GLY A 25 0.19 -8.98 6.73
C GLY A 25 -1.20 -9.42 7.16
N PHE A 26 -2.16 -9.46 6.23
CA PHE A 26 -3.51 -9.98 6.50
C PHE A 26 -3.50 -11.46 6.90
N ARG A 27 -2.63 -12.27 6.29
CA ARG A 27 -2.43 -13.67 6.69
C ARG A 27 -1.88 -13.78 8.12
N SER A 28 -0.96 -12.91 8.54
CA SER A 28 -0.42 -12.90 9.91
C SER A 28 -1.48 -12.52 10.94
N ILE A 29 -2.39 -11.59 10.61
CA ILE A 29 -3.55 -11.27 11.47
C ILE A 29 -4.41 -12.51 11.68
N TYR A 30 -4.69 -13.27 10.62
CA TYR A 30 -5.54 -14.46 10.71
C TYR A 30 -4.84 -15.64 11.41
N THR A 31 -3.60 -15.96 11.04
CA THR A 31 -2.88 -17.13 11.54
C THR A 31 -2.22 -16.89 12.89
N GLN A 32 -1.57 -15.74 13.09
CA GLN A 32 -0.74 -15.45 14.26
C GLN A 32 -1.46 -14.52 15.26
N LYS A 33 -2.64 -14.00 14.92
CA LYS A 33 -3.41 -13.01 15.72
C LYS A 33 -2.56 -11.80 16.11
N SER A 34 -1.58 -11.44 15.27
CA SER A 34 -0.71 -10.29 15.49
C SER A 34 -1.27 -9.08 14.74
N LEU A 35 -1.40 -7.95 15.43
CA LEU A 35 -1.94 -6.71 14.87
C LEU A 35 -0.83 -5.76 14.38
N ARG A 36 0.44 -6.14 14.51
CA ARG A 36 1.63 -5.36 14.11
C ARG A 36 1.58 -4.82 12.70
N PHE A 37 1.15 -5.65 11.76
CA PHE A 37 1.04 -5.20 10.37
C PHE A 37 -0.06 -4.14 10.22
N LEU A 38 -1.17 -4.32 10.93
CA LEU A 38 -2.29 -3.38 10.92
C LEU A 38 -1.91 -2.05 11.57
N THR A 39 -1.21 -2.07 12.71
CA THR A 39 -0.70 -0.84 13.35
C THR A 39 0.31 -0.12 12.46
N ALA A 40 1.26 -0.83 11.87
CA ALA A 40 2.22 -0.24 10.94
C ALA A 40 1.55 0.37 9.71
N LEU A 41 0.53 -0.30 9.16
CA LEU A 41 -0.29 0.22 8.06
C LEU A 41 -1.02 1.50 8.45
N PHE A 42 -1.68 1.51 9.61
CA PHE A 42 -2.40 2.67 10.12
C PHE A 42 -1.48 3.86 10.38
N ILE A 43 -0.29 3.63 10.94
CA ILE A 43 0.74 4.67 11.15
C ILE A 43 1.16 5.25 9.80
N ALA A 44 1.44 4.40 8.80
CA ALA A 44 1.81 4.87 7.46
C ALA A 44 0.71 5.72 6.81
N ILE A 45 -0.55 5.27 6.90
CA ILE A 45 -1.71 6.02 6.38
C ILE A 45 -1.86 7.36 7.11
N SER A 46 -1.64 7.40 8.43
CA SER A 46 -1.70 8.66 9.21
C SER A 46 -0.67 9.67 8.74
N ILE A 47 0.59 9.24 8.65
CA ILE A 47 1.70 10.11 8.24
C ILE A 47 1.45 10.61 6.81
N GLN A 48 1.03 9.72 5.90
CA GLN A 48 0.73 10.09 4.52
C GLN A 48 -0.45 11.07 4.44
N SER A 49 -1.50 10.86 5.23
CA SER A 49 -2.66 11.75 5.26
C SER A 49 -2.29 13.15 5.77
N VAL A 50 -1.57 13.23 6.89
CA VAL A 50 -1.07 14.52 7.43
C VAL A 50 -0.18 15.22 6.41
N GLY A 51 0.73 14.49 5.76
CA GLY A 51 1.58 15.03 4.70
C GLY A 51 0.76 15.58 3.54
N PHE A 52 -0.17 14.81 2.97
CA PHE A 52 -0.96 15.25 1.83
C PHE A 52 -1.82 16.49 2.14
N PHE A 53 -2.54 16.52 3.26
CA PHE A 53 -3.41 17.65 3.62
C PHE A 53 -2.63 18.90 4.03
N THR A 54 -1.44 18.76 4.62
CA THR A 54 -0.58 19.91 4.89
C THR A 54 -0.05 20.53 3.59
N LEU A 55 0.42 19.71 2.64
CA LEU A 55 0.87 20.22 1.33
C LEU A 55 -0.26 20.87 0.52
N GLU A 56 -1.48 20.35 0.63
CA GLU A 56 -2.67 21.00 0.06
C GLU A 56 -2.93 22.36 0.70
N HIS A 57 -2.86 22.46 2.04
CA HIS A 57 -3.10 23.73 2.75
C HIS A 57 -2.09 24.82 2.37
N PHE A 58 -0.85 24.44 2.09
CA PHE A 58 0.17 25.37 1.57
C PHE A 58 0.03 25.69 0.07
N GLY A 59 -0.98 25.13 -0.62
CA GLY A 59 -1.25 25.40 -2.03
C GLY A 59 -0.22 24.81 -3.01
N ILE A 60 0.64 23.90 -2.54
CA ILE A 60 1.71 23.28 -3.33
C ILE A 60 1.12 22.18 -4.23
N ILE A 61 0.03 21.55 -3.79
CA ILE A 61 -0.64 20.43 -4.47
C ILE A 61 -2.15 20.69 -4.50
N GLN A 62 -2.77 20.57 -5.66
CA GLN A 62 -4.22 20.59 -5.80
C GLN A 62 -4.74 19.15 -5.77
N ILE A 63 -5.70 18.87 -4.88
CA ILE A 63 -6.36 17.56 -4.86
C ILE A 63 -7.37 17.51 -6.00
N PRO A 64 -7.21 16.61 -6.99
CA PRO A 64 -8.18 16.49 -8.06
C PRO A 64 -9.50 15.95 -7.48
N THR A 65 -10.56 16.72 -7.62
CA THR A 65 -11.93 16.31 -7.29
C THR A 65 -12.46 15.40 -8.41
N SER A 66 -11.87 14.22 -8.54
CA SER A 66 -12.38 13.21 -9.47
C SER A 66 -13.62 12.57 -8.87
N GLN A 67 -14.70 12.51 -9.66
CA GLN A 67 -15.86 11.70 -9.33
C GLN A 67 -15.42 10.24 -9.18
N LEU A 68 -15.95 9.55 -8.18
CA LEU A 68 -15.59 8.16 -7.91
C LEU A 68 -16.55 7.22 -8.66
N PRO A 69 -16.12 6.53 -9.74
CA PRO A 69 -16.95 5.54 -10.40
C PRO A 69 -17.03 4.30 -9.49
N LEU A 70 -18.05 4.25 -8.63
CA LEU A 70 -18.17 3.23 -7.57
C LEU A 70 -18.21 1.81 -8.14
N LEU A 71 -18.94 1.61 -9.23
CA LEU A 71 -19.10 0.29 -9.86
C LEU A 71 -17.78 -0.20 -10.47
N ALA A 72 -17.05 0.67 -11.18
CA ALA A 72 -15.73 0.35 -11.72
C ALA A 72 -14.71 0.09 -10.60
N THR A 73 -14.74 0.86 -9.52
CA THR A 73 -13.84 0.72 -8.37
C THR A 73 -14.10 -0.59 -7.61
N LEU A 74 -15.37 -0.97 -7.43
CA LEU A 74 -15.75 -2.20 -6.75
C LEU A 74 -15.33 -3.44 -7.56
N LEU A 75 -15.65 -3.48 -8.86
CA LEU A 75 -15.26 -4.58 -9.75
C LEU A 75 -13.75 -4.68 -9.90
N GLY A 76 -13.07 -3.53 -10.10
CA GLY A 76 -11.62 -3.47 -10.21
C GLY A 76 -10.92 -3.93 -8.92
N GLY A 77 -11.41 -3.48 -7.75
CA GLY A 77 -10.89 -3.90 -6.45
C GLY A 77 -11.05 -5.39 -6.19
N LEU A 78 -12.19 -5.97 -6.57
CA LEU A 78 -12.46 -7.41 -6.43
C LEU A 78 -11.53 -8.24 -7.35
N LEU A 79 -11.41 -7.87 -8.63
CA LEU A 79 -10.50 -8.53 -9.56
C LEU A 79 -9.03 -8.42 -9.12
N PHE A 80 -8.63 -7.24 -8.66
CA PHE A 80 -7.28 -7.02 -8.13
C PHE A 80 -7.02 -7.87 -6.89
N GLY A 81 -8.00 -7.98 -5.99
CA GLY A 81 -7.93 -8.85 -4.81
C GLY A 81 -7.76 -10.34 -5.17
N ILE A 82 -8.56 -10.83 -6.12
CA ILE A 82 -8.44 -12.22 -6.62
C ILE A 82 -7.05 -12.44 -7.23
N GLY A 83 -6.57 -11.50 -8.06
CA GLY A 83 -5.23 -11.55 -8.65
C GLY A 83 -4.12 -11.62 -7.59
N MET A 84 -4.19 -10.80 -6.54
CA MET A 84 -3.23 -10.82 -5.43
C MET A 84 -3.23 -12.17 -4.68
N SER A 85 -4.41 -12.77 -4.48
CA SER A 85 -4.52 -14.08 -3.84
C SER A 85 -3.90 -15.19 -4.68
N LEU A 86 -4.14 -15.19 -5.99
CA LEU A 86 -3.58 -16.19 -6.92
C LEU A 86 -2.05 -16.06 -7.05
N ALA A 87 -1.54 -14.84 -7.10
CA ALA A 87 -0.11 -14.58 -7.18
C ALA A 87 0.64 -14.76 -5.85
N ASN A 88 -0.08 -14.95 -4.73
CA ASN A 88 0.49 -14.96 -3.37
C ASN A 88 1.38 -13.73 -3.09
N CYS A 89 1.03 -12.58 -3.66
CA CYS A 89 1.86 -11.40 -3.71
C CYS A 89 0.99 -10.14 -3.85
N CYS A 90 1.38 -9.05 -3.20
CA CYS A 90 0.79 -7.73 -3.45
C CYS A 90 1.71 -6.88 -4.34
N GLY A 91 1.23 -5.71 -4.79
CA GLY A 91 2.00 -4.83 -5.67
C GLY A 91 3.38 -4.44 -5.11
N SER A 92 3.45 -3.98 -3.86
CA SER A 92 4.74 -3.68 -3.19
C SER A 92 5.61 -4.93 -3.06
N GLY A 93 4.98 -6.06 -2.70
CA GLY A 93 5.59 -7.40 -2.64
C GLY A 93 6.26 -7.83 -3.93
N ALA A 94 5.63 -7.53 -5.07
CA ALA A 94 6.12 -7.95 -6.36
C ALA A 94 7.43 -7.23 -6.70
N TRP A 95 7.50 -5.92 -6.44
CA TRP A 95 8.69 -5.12 -6.70
C TRP A 95 9.92 -5.57 -5.90
N PHE A 96 9.82 -5.65 -4.57
CA PHE A 96 11.00 -5.99 -3.77
C PHE A 96 11.41 -7.46 -3.90
N ARG A 97 10.46 -8.41 -4.03
CA ARG A 97 10.81 -9.84 -4.22
C ARG A 97 11.44 -10.10 -5.58
N THR A 98 11.03 -9.33 -6.60
CA THR A 98 11.72 -9.33 -7.91
C THR A 98 13.15 -8.83 -7.75
N GLY A 99 13.38 -7.77 -6.95
CA GLY A 99 14.71 -7.30 -6.59
C GLY A 99 15.55 -8.30 -5.79
N GLU A 100 14.93 -9.22 -5.06
CA GLU A 100 15.59 -10.34 -4.38
C GLU A 100 15.86 -11.55 -5.31
N GLY A 101 15.43 -11.50 -6.57
CA GLY A 101 15.61 -12.56 -7.56
C GLY A 101 14.51 -13.62 -7.60
N ALA A 102 13.35 -13.36 -6.96
CA ALA A 102 12.22 -14.29 -7.02
C ALA A 102 11.57 -14.28 -8.42
N ILE A 103 11.71 -15.38 -9.15
CA ILE A 103 11.15 -15.56 -10.51
C ILE A 103 9.62 -15.37 -10.53
N GLY A 104 8.93 -15.78 -9.46
CA GLY A 104 7.48 -15.56 -9.33
C GLY A 104 7.10 -14.06 -9.27
N GLY A 105 7.98 -13.20 -8.74
CA GLY A 105 7.79 -11.76 -8.73
C GLY A 105 7.88 -11.15 -10.13
N TYR A 106 8.85 -11.60 -10.93
CA TYR A 106 9.00 -11.19 -12.33
C TYR A 106 7.76 -11.50 -13.16
N LEU A 107 7.22 -12.72 -13.03
CA LEU A 107 6.03 -13.13 -13.78
C LEU A 107 4.80 -12.32 -13.36
N ALA A 108 4.65 -12.02 -12.06
CA ALA A 108 3.56 -11.19 -11.54
C ALA A 108 3.64 -9.74 -12.02
N LEU A 109 4.85 -9.14 -12.05
CA LEU A 109 5.04 -7.79 -12.58
C LEU A 109 4.78 -7.73 -14.09
N LEU A 110 5.20 -8.75 -14.83
CA LEU A 110 4.98 -8.81 -16.27
C LEU A 110 3.47 -8.91 -16.58
N SER A 111 2.74 -9.80 -15.90
CA SER A 111 1.30 -9.92 -16.09
C SER A 111 0.56 -8.64 -15.66
N PHE A 112 0.98 -8.00 -14.57
CA PHE A 112 0.45 -6.72 -14.13
C PHE A 112 0.68 -5.62 -15.18
N ALA A 113 1.90 -5.50 -15.70
CA ALA A 113 2.25 -4.51 -16.73
C ALA A 113 1.48 -4.73 -18.04
N LEU A 114 1.35 -5.97 -18.50
CA LEU A 114 0.56 -6.30 -19.68
C LEU A 114 -0.93 -5.97 -19.50
N THR A 115 -1.49 -6.32 -18.34
CA THR A 115 -2.91 -6.06 -18.03
C THR A 115 -3.18 -4.56 -17.91
N MET A 116 -2.27 -3.82 -17.27
CA MET A 116 -2.34 -2.36 -17.16
C MET A 116 -2.23 -1.70 -18.54
N ALA A 117 -1.29 -2.14 -19.39
CA ALA A 117 -1.14 -1.62 -20.76
C ALA A 117 -2.39 -1.91 -21.61
N ALA A 118 -2.94 -3.13 -21.53
CA ALA A 118 -4.16 -3.53 -22.24
C ALA A 118 -5.39 -2.73 -21.80
N THR A 119 -5.45 -2.35 -20.52
CA THR A 119 -6.54 -1.56 -19.93
C THR A 119 -6.46 -0.08 -20.31
N GLN A 120 -5.26 0.51 -20.29
CA GLN A 120 -5.08 1.95 -20.54
C GLN A 120 -5.03 2.29 -22.03
N SER A 121 -4.39 1.43 -22.83
CA SER A 121 -4.09 1.69 -24.24
C SER A 121 -4.66 0.66 -25.21
N GLY A 122 -5.17 -0.47 -24.71
CA GLY A 122 -5.60 -1.59 -25.53
C GLY A 122 -7.10 -1.68 -25.76
N ILE A 123 -7.50 -2.85 -26.27
CA ILE A 123 -8.87 -3.20 -26.70
C ILE A 123 -9.90 -3.09 -25.57
N LEU A 124 -9.48 -3.32 -24.32
CA LEU A 124 -10.37 -3.25 -23.14
C LEU A 124 -10.77 -1.83 -22.76
N LYS A 125 -10.10 -0.80 -23.31
CA LYS A 125 -10.39 0.61 -23.01
C LYS A 125 -11.85 0.96 -23.29
N TYR A 126 -12.44 0.43 -24.37
CA TYR A 126 -13.83 0.72 -24.72
C TYR A 126 -14.83 0.20 -23.68
N GLN A 127 -14.63 -1.04 -23.21
CA GLN A 127 -15.50 -1.67 -22.20
C GLN A 127 -15.30 -1.01 -20.83
N ILE A 128 -14.07 -0.65 -20.49
CA ILE A 128 -13.75 0.01 -19.22
C ILE A 128 -14.28 1.44 -19.20
N ASN A 129 -14.12 2.21 -20.27
CA ASN A 129 -14.66 3.56 -20.34
C ASN A 129 -16.18 3.61 -20.16
N ARG A 130 -16.94 2.65 -20.71
CA ARG A 130 -18.39 2.54 -20.45
C ARG A 130 -18.75 2.36 -18.97
N LEU A 131 -17.87 1.69 -18.20
CA LEU A 131 -18.01 1.53 -16.75
C LEU A 131 -17.63 2.79 -15.98
N LEU A 132 -16.73 3.63 -16.53
CA LEU A 132 -16.35 4.92 -15.95
C LEU A 132 -17.37 6.03 -16.23
N GLU A 133 -18.13 5.95 -17.32
CA GLU A 133 -19.11 6.95 -17.75
C GLU A 133 -20.40 7.01 -16.92
N ASN A 134 -20.66 6.02 -16.07
CA ASN A 134 -21.80 6.02 -15.13
C ASN A 134 -21.32 6.19 -13.67
N PRO A 135 -20.63 7.29 -13.31
CA PRO A 135 -20.27 7.52 -11.93
C PRO A 135 -21.55 7.83 -11.15
N LEU A 136 -21.81 7.05 -10.10
CA LEU A 136 -22.70 7.52 -9.04
C LEU A 136 -22.08 8.81 -8.48
N SER A 137 -22.90 9.83 -8.23
CA SER A 137 -22.51 11.14 -7.71
C SER A 137 -22.12 11.07 -6.22
N LEU A 138 -21.24 10.14 -5.88
CA LEU A 138 -20.53 10.13 -4.62
C LEU A 138 -19.18 10.80 -4.90
N ASP A 139 -19.16 12.09 -4.61
CA ASP A 139 -17.92 12.85 -4.55
C ASP A 139 -17.02 12.30 -3.43
N ASN A 140 -15.81 12.84 -3.34
CA ASN A 140 -14.94 12.53 -2.23
C ASN A 140 -15.66 12.79 -0.89
N MET A 141 -15.45 11.92 0.09
CA MET A 141 -16.11 12.00 1.41
C MET A 141 -15.99 13.40 2.04
N TYR A 142 -14.89 14.14 1.79
CA TYR A 142 -14.71 15.51 2.27
C TYR A 142 -15.71 16.53 1.67
N LEU A 143 -16.15 16.35 0.42
CA LEU A 143 -17.16 17.20 -0.23
C LEU A 143 -18.58 16.78 0.16
N THR A 144 -18.86 15.48 0.25
CA THR A 144 -20.20 14.97 0.60
C THR A 144 -20.59 15.29 2.06
N PHE A 145 -19.61 15.34 2.97
CA PHE A 145 -19.86 15.65 4.38
C PHE A 145 -19.70 17.14 4.74
N GLN A 146 -19.24 18.01 3.83
CA GLN A 146 -18.92 19.43 4.09
C GLN A 146 -18.06 19.67 5.36
N LEU A 147 -17.29 18.66 5.79
CA LEU A 147 -16.53 18.67 7.02
C LEU A 147 -15.04 18.85 6.70
N SER A 148 -14.36 19.67 7.50
CA SER A 148 -12.92 19.92 7.35
C SER A 148 -12.14 18.59 7.38
N PRO A 149 -11.23 18.32 6.42
CA PRO A 149 -10.45 17.09 6.35
C PRO A 149 -9.68 16.77 7.64
N TRP A 150 -9.35 17.80 8.43
CA TRP A 150 -8.65 17.69 9.70
C TRP A 150 -9.38 16.84 10.75
N TYR A 151 -10.71 16.78 10.74
CA TYR A 151 -11.46 15.91 11.67
C TYR A 151 -11.19 14.43 11.39
N PHE A 152 -11.13 14.04 10.11
CA PHE A 152 -10.79 12.66 9.73
C PHE A 152 -9.34 12.33 10.07
N VAL A 153 -8.41 13.28 9.87
CA VAL A 153 -6.99 13.10 10.23
C VAL A 153 -6.83 12.90 11.74
N ILE A 154 -7.51 13.70 12.57
CA ILE A 154 -7.48 13.57 14.03
C ILE A 154 -8.05 12.22 14.48
N LEU A 155 -9.17 11.79 13.90
CA LEU A 155 -9.76 10.48 14.20
C LEU A 155 -8.80 9.34 13.83
N LEU A 156 -8.12 9.44 12.68
CA LEU A 156 -7.15 8.46 12.22
C LEU A 156 -5.96 8.40 13.19
N ILE A 157 -5.39 9.54 13.56
CA ILE A 157 -4.29 9.63 14.56
C ILE A 157 -4.73 9.04 15.91
N PHE A 158 -5.94 9.32 16.36
CA PHE A 158 -6.45 8.75 17.60
C PHE A 158 -6.58 7.22 17.52
N SER A 159 -7.11 6.71 16.40
CA SER A 159 -7.20 5.27 16.14
C SER A 159 -5.81 4.60 16.13
N THR A 160 -4.81 5.24 15.53
CA THR A 160 -3.45 4.68 15.48
C THR A 160 -2.76 4.70 16.84
N ALA A 161 -2.94 5.78 17.62
CA ALA A 161 -2.43 5.87 18.97
C ALA A 161 -3.05 4.81 19.88
N LEU A 162 -4.35 4.55 19.73
CA LEU A 162 -5.06 3.51 20.49
C LEU A 162 -4.57 2.11 20.12
N LEU A 163 -4.43 1.80 18.82
CA LEU A 163 -3.91 0.51 18.39
C LEU A 163 -2.45 0.32 18.82
N GLY A 164 -1.62 1.36 18.71
CA GLY A 164 -0.24 1.36 19.20
C GLY A 164 -0.15 1.14 20.71
N TYR A 165 -1.05 1.75 21.49
CA TYR A 165 -1.13 1.57 22.93
C TYR A 165 -1.57 0.14 23.32
N VAL A 166 -2.58 -0.41 22.65
CA VAL A 166 -3.03 -1.80 22.84
C VAL A 166 -1.90 -2.78 22.51
N GLU A 167 -1.19 -2.54 21.41
CA GLU A 167 -0.07 -3.38 20.99
C GLU A 167 1.10 -3.31 21.98
N TRP A 168 1.47 -2.11 22.43
CA TRP A 168 2.51 -1.89 23.44
C TRP A 168 2.19 -2.64 24.74
N ARG A 169 0.93 -2.62 25.16
CA ARG A 169 0.46 -3.34 26.35
C ARG A 169 0.49 -4.86 26.18
N SER A 170 0.31 -5.35 24.96
CA SER A 170 0.08 -6.78 24.71
C SER A 170 1.31 -7.67 24.72
N ARG A 171 2.56 -7.13 24.67
CA ARG A 171 3.89 -7.81 24.70
C ARG A 171 3.95 -9.24 24.11
N ARG A 172 3.11 -9.60 23.14
CA ARG A 172 3.10 -10.92 22.51
C ARG A 172 3.93 -10.83 21.25
N TYR A 173 5.23 -11.04 21.36
CA TYR A 173 6.09 -11.12 20.20
C TYR A 173 7.08 -12.25 20.27
N ARG A 174 7.13 -13.02 19.19
CA ARG A 174 8.25 -13.86 18.82
C ARG A 174 8.85 -13.28 17.56
N PHE A 175 10.15 -13.04 17.59
CA PHE A 175 10.91 -12.67 16.40
C PHE A 175 10.74 -13.77 15.34
N PRO A 176 10.35 -13.44 14.10
CA PRO A 176 10.51 -14.35 12.99
C PRO A 176 11.99 -14.70 12.87
N THR A 177 12.31 -15.98 12.69
CA THR A 177 13.67 -16.44 12.45
C THR A 177 14.26 -15.71 11.24
N PRO A 178 15.52 -15.24 11.30
CA PRO A 178 16.11 -14.49 10.20
C PRO A 178 16.11 -15.34 8.91
N PRO A 179 15.76 -14.77 7.75
CA PRO A 179 15.93 -15.45 6.48
C PRO A 179 17.43 -15.68 6.19
N SER A 180 17.70 -16.61 5.26
CA SER A 180 19.05 -17.06 4.91
C SER A 180 20.00 -15.90 4.60
N PRO A 181 21.30 -16.03 4.94
CA PRO A 181 22.26 -14.95 4.77
C PRO A 181 22.34 -14.51 3.29
N ALA A 182 22.20 -13.21 3.05
CA ALA A 182 22.38 -12.63 1.73
C ALA A 182 23.82 -12.86 1.22
N ILE A 183 23.93 -13.32 -0.03
CA ILE A 183 25.20 -13.65 -0.70
C ILE A 183 26.01 -12.36 -1.02
N ILE A 184 25.35 -11.20 -1.11
CA ILE A 184 25.97 -9.91 -1.42
C ILE A 184 25.78 -8.94 -0.24
N PHE A 185 26.89 -8.43 0.31
CA PHE A 185 26.96 -7.52 1.47
C PHE A 185 26.14 -7.94 2.71
N PRO A 186 26.58 -8.97 3.47
CA PRO A 186 25.84 -9.50 4.62
C PRO A 186 25.64 -8.47 5.75
N LYS A 187 26.59 -7.53 5.95
CA LYS A 187 26.46 -6.48 6.97
C LYS A 187 25.32 -5.49 6.69
N ILE A 188 25.06 -5.24 5.40
CA ILE A 188 23.96 -4.38 4.99
C ILE A 188 22.71 -5.25 4.95
N PHE A 189 22.66 -6.31 4.13
CA PHE A 189 21.42 -7.02 3.80
C PHE A 189 20.92 -8.07 4.82
N ALA A 190 21.77 -8.65 5.67
CA ALA A 190 21.35 -9.73 6.58
C ALA A 190 20.94 -9.29 8.00
N ARG A 191 21.24 -8.05 8.42
CA ARG A 191 20.73 -7.52 9.70
C ARG A 191 19.32 -6.95 9.51
N THR A 192 18.31 -7.65 10.02
CA THR A 192 17.05 -7.01 10.41
C THR A 192 17.39 -5.95 11.45
N TRP A 193 17.07 -4.69 11.16
CA TRP A 193 17.17 -3.65 12.17
C TRP A 193 16.08 -3.93 13.19
N SER A 194 16.46 -4.50 14.34
CA SER A 194 15.63 -4.55 15.53
C SER A 194 15.43 -3.12 16.03
N LEU A 195 14.50 -2.41 15.41
CA LEU A 195 13.83 -1.31 16.09
C LEU A 195 12.89 -1.97 17.11
N PHE A 196 13.45 -2.19 18.30
CA PHE A 196 12.94 -2.93 19.48
C PHE A 196 13.16 -4.45 19.50
#